data_AF-A0A944UKV0-F1
#
_entry.id   AF-A0A944UKV0-F1
#
_cell.length_a   1.000
_cell.length_b   1.000
_cell.length_c   1.000
_cell.angle_alpha   90.00
_cell.angle_beta   90.00
_cell.angle_gamma   90.00
#
_symmetry.space_group_name_H-M   'P 1'
#
loop_
_entity.id
_entity.type
_entity.pdbx_description
1 polymer ?
#
loop_
_entity_poly.entity_id
_entity_poly.type
_entity_poly.pdbx_seq_one_letter_code
_entity_poly.pdbx_strand_id
1 'polypeptide(L)'
;MKISQNIKISKNKDGLEFIEIDNDLADAKIALQGAHVDWWKPKSMKDDVLWLSSNARYEKGRSIRGGVPICWPWFGEHPTDNSFCSHGFARVI
;
A
#
# COMPACT_ATOMS: atom_id res chain seq x y z
N MET A 1 2.05 -20.34 -10.65
CA MET A 1 3.02 -19.24 -10.52
C MET A 1 3.99 -19.60 -9.41
N LYS A 2 5.31 -19.60 -9.65
CA LYS A 2 6.32 -19.93 -8.63
C LYS A 2 6.76 -18.64 -7.96
N ILE A 3 6.46 -18.49 -6.67
CA ILE A 3 6.84 -17.32 -5.88
C ILE A 3 8.20 -17.61 -5.22
N SER A 4 9.09 -16.62 -5.15
CA SER A 4 10.38 -16.75 -4.46
C SER A 4 10.18 -17.06 -2.98
N GLN A 5 11.13 -17.75 -2.34
CA GLN A 5 11.08 -18.01 -0.89
C GLN A 5 11.06 -16.73 -0.04
N ASN A 6 11.57 -15.64 -0.60
CA ASN A 6 11.66 -14.32 0.02
C ASN A 6 10.36 -13.50 -0.12
N ILE A 7 9.29 -14.12 -0.65
CA ILE A 7 8.01 -13.47 -0.89
C ILE A 7 6.90 -14.34 -0.30
N LYS A 8 6.03 -13.70 0.47
CA LYS A 8 4.82 -14.32 1.03
C LYS A 8 3.60 -13.51 0.64
N ILE A 9 2.53 -14.19 0.25
CA ILE A 9 1.21 -13.56 0.13
C ILE A 9 0.48 -13.77 1.45
N SER A 10 -0.01 -12.69 2.05
CA SER A 10 -0.81 -12.72 3.27
C SER A 10 -2.16 -12.05 3.07
N LYS A 11 -3.11 -12.36 3.94
CA LYS A 11 -4.43 -11.74 3.99
C LYS A 11 -4.71 -11.31 5.42
N ASN A 12 -5.18 -10.08 5.63
CA ASN A 12 -5.58 -9.61 6.96
C ASN A 12 -7.01 -10.05 7.31
N LYS A 13 -7.44 -9.73 8.53
CA LYS A 13 -8.80 -10.03 9.04
C LYS A 13 -9.92 -9.39 8.22
N ASP A 14 -9.63 -8.27 7.54
CA ASP A 14 -10.58 -7.49 6.75
C ASP A 14 -10.61 -7.93 5.27
N GLY A 15 -9.84 -8.98 4.93
CA GLY A 15 -9.80 -9.59 3.61
C GLY A 15 -8.88 -8.93 2.60
N LEU A 16 -8.14 -7.87 2.97
CA LEU A 16 -7.12 -7.29 2.11
C LEU A 16 -5.90 -8.21 2.00
N GLU A 17 -5.39 -8.32 0.78
CA GLU A 17 -4.23 -9.15 0.44
C GLU A 17 -2.98 -8.29 0.32
N PHE A 18 -1.86 -8.89 0.70
CA PHE A 18 -0.57 -8.23 0.73
C PHE A 18 0.51 -9.14 0.15
N ILE A 19 1.52 -8.50 -0.45
CA ILE A 19 2.82 -9.10 -0.74
C ILE A 19 3.75 -8.64 0.39
N GLU A 20 4.25 -9.60 1.14
CA GLU A 20 5.31 -9.42 2.14
C GLU A 20 6.63 -9.86 1.50
N ILE A 21 7.64 -8.99 1.58
CA ILE A 21 8.98 -9.22 1.05
C ILE A 21 9.93 -9.22 2.23
N ASP A 22 10.74 -10.28 2.33
CA ASP A 22 11.87 -10.37 3.26
C ASP A 22 13.03 -10.98 2.48
N ASN A 23 14.00 -10.15 2.11
CA ASN A 23 15.20 -10.57 1.39
C ASN A 23 16.46 -9.94 2.02
N ASP A 24 17.62 -10.30 1.47
CA ASP A 24 18.93 -9.85 1.98
C ASP A 24 19.12 -8.32 2.00
N LEU A 25 18.30 -7.57 1.24
CA LEU A 25 18.43 -6.12 1.10
C LEU A 25 17.37 -5.35 1.89
N ALA A 26 16.13 -5.85 1.99
CA ALA A 26 15.04 -5.13 2.62
C ALA A 26 13.88 -6.01 3.06
N ASP A 27 13.12 -5.46 4.00
CA ASP A 27 11.76 -5.85 4.32
C ASP A 27 10.76 -4.86 3.70
N ALA A 28 9.63 -5.36 3.20
CA ALA A 28 8.54 -4.51 2.74
C ALA A 28 7.18 -5.22 2.82
N LYS A 29 6.12 -4.41 2.86
CA LYS A 29 4.75 -4.88 2.70
C LYS A 29 4.02 -4.02 1.69
N ILE A 30 3.37 -4.67 0.74
CA ILE A 30 2.63 -4.02 -0.34
C ILE A 30 1.21 -4.55 -0.31
N ALA A 31 0.21 -3.67 -0.15
CA ALA A 31 -1.19 -4.06 -0.32
C ALA A 31 -1.49 -4.26 -1.80
N LEU A 32 -2.18 -5.35 -2.16
CA LEU A 32 -2.64 -5.54 -3.54
C LEU A 32 -3.63 -4.43 -3.94
N GLN A 33 -4.44 -3.95 -3.01
CA GLN A 33 -5.28 -2.77 -3.22
C GLN A 33 -4.40 -1.57 -3.52
N GLY A 34 -4.60 -1.00 -4.72
CA GLY A 34 -3.85 0.14 -5.23
C GLY A 34 -2.34 -0.02 -5.32
N ALA A 35 -1.83 -1.26 -5.31
CA ALA A 35 -0.39 -1.55 -5.27
C ALA A 35 0.36 -0.71 -4.21
N HIS A 36 -0.30 -0.49 -3.06
CA HIS A 36 0.12 0.48 -2.06
C HIS A 36 1.30 -0.06 -1.26
N VAL A 37 2.48 0.55 -1.38
CA VAL A 37 3.62 0.24 -0.51
C VAL A 37 3.28 0.74 0.88
N ASP A 38 2.94 -0.19 1.77
CA ASP A 38 2.43 0.07 3.12
C ASP A 38 3.56 0.54 4.04
N TRP A 39 4.65 -0.23 4.05
CA TRP A 39 5.91 0.13 4.70
C TRP A 39 7.10 -0.53 4.00
N TRP A 40 8.29 0.03 4.23
CA TRP A 40 9.56 -0.45 3.68
C TRP A 40 10.70 -0.10 4.62
N LYS A 41 11.63 -1.05 4.77
CA LYS A 41 12.84 -0.90 5.57
C LYS A 41 14.01 -1.68 4.96
N PRO A 42 15.08 -1.00 4.50
CA PRO A 42 16.36 -1.62 4.19
C PRO A 42 16.97 -2.33 5.39
N LYS A 43 17.61 -3.48 5.20
CA LYS A 43 18.30 -4.22 6.28
C LYS A 43 19.45 -3.43 6.90
N SER A 44 19.97 -2.43 6.20
CA SER A 44 21.01 -1.51 6.69
C SER A 44 20.50 -0.41 7.62
N MET A 45 19.18 -0.26 7.79
CA MET A 45 18.57 0.75 8.65
C MET A 45 17.77 0.10 9.80
N LYS A 46 17.75 0.80 10.94
CA LYS A 46 17.06 0.32 12.14
C LYS A 46 15.54 0.51 12.05
N ASP A 47 15.13 1.68 11.57
CA ASP A 47 13.74 2.14 11.58
C ASP A 47 13.14 2.13 10.17
N ASP A 48 11.81 2.08 10.09
CA ASP A 48 11.08 2.11 8.82
C ASP A 48 11.30 3.44 8.10
N VAL A 49 11.46 3.39 6.77
CA VAL A 49 11.66 4.60 5.95
C VAL A 49 10.34 5.30 5.66
N LEU A 50 9.30 4.51 5.42
CA LEU A 50 7.97 5.02 5.10
C LEU A 50 7.15 5.15 6.37
N TRP A 51 6.61 6.34 6.60
CA TRP A 51 5.65 6.55 7.67
C TRP A 51 4.31 5.91 7.34
N LEU A 52 3.74 5.22 8.32
CA LEU A 52 2.38 4.69 8.28
C LEU A 52 1.59 5.18 9.48
N SER A 53 0.32 5.56 9.28
CA SER A 53 -0.51 5.99 10.40
C SER A 53 -0.84 4.83 11.33
N SER A 54 -0.68 5.03 12.65
CA SER A 54 -1.19 4.10 13.67
C SER A 54 -2.72 3.92 13.63
N ASN A 55 -3.44 4.85 12.97
CA ASN A 55 -4.87 4.80 12.73
C ASN A 55 -5.22 4.40 11.29
N ALA A 56 -4.29 3.82 10.54
CA ALA A 56 -4.57 3.33 9.19
C ALA A 56 -5.68 2.27 9.22
N ARG A 57 -6.65 2.41 8.32
CA ARG A 57 -7.76 1.46 8.15
C ARG A 57 -7.49 0.61 6.92
N TYR A 58 -7.39 -0.69 7.12
CA TYR A 58 -7.15 -1.66 6.05
C TYR A 58 -8.47 -2.22 5.54
N GLU A 59 -9.22 -1.38 4.84
CA GLU A 59 -10.56 -1.68 4.35
C GLU A 59 -10.60 -1.69 2.82
N LYS A 60 -11.32 -2.66 2.25
CA LYS A 60 -11.57 -2.70 0.81
C LYS A 60 -12.30 -1.45 0.34
N GLY A 61 -11.87 -0.83 -0.75
CA GLY A 61 -12.48 0.40 -1.26
C GLY A 61 -12.06 1.68 -0.53
N ARG A 62 -11.08 1.62 0.39
CA ARG A 62 -10.63 2.77 1.17
C ARG A 62 -9.12 2.96 1.10
N SER A 63 -8.68 4.20 0.90
CA SER A 63 -7.26 4.52 0.84
C SER A 63 -6.55 4.28 2.18
N ILE A 64 -5.38 3.64 2.14
CA ILE A 64 -4.50 3.47 3.30
C ILE A 64 -3.79 4.81 3.60
N ARG A 65 -3.69 5.18 4.88
CA ARG A 65 -3.09 6.46 5.31
C ARG A 65 -1.62 6.27 5.71
N GLY A 66 -0.73 6.77 4.87
CA GLY A 66 0.73 6.59 4.97
C GLY A 66 1.26 5.79 3.80
N GLY A 67 2.50 5.33 3.88
CA GLY A 67 3.14 4.58 2.79
C GLY A 67 3.23 5.39 1.50
N VAL A 68 3.01 4.73 0.36
CA VAL A 68 3.05 5.35 -0.97
C VAL A 68 1.73 5.12 -1.73
N PRO A 69 0.75 6.04 -1.61
CA PRO A 69 -0.50 5.96 -2.36
C PRO A 69 -0.33 6.37 -3.82
N ILE A 70 -0.88 5.58 -4.74
CA ILE A 70 -0.95 5.95 -6.16
C ILE A 70 -2.14 6.90 -6.39
N CYS A 71 -1.84 8.13 -6.85
CA CYS A 71 -2.84 9.12 -7.21
C CYS A 71 -3.09 9.07 -8.73
N TRP A 72 -4.15 8.40 -9.17
CA TRP A 72 -4.42 8.20 -10.60
C TRP A 72 -5.90 7.84 -10.87
N PRO A 73 -6.55 8.36 -11.93
CA PRO A 73 -5.98 9.15 -13.04
C PRO A 73 -5.88 10.67 -12.82
N TRP A 74 -6.21 11.16 -11.62
CA TRP A 74 -6.05 12.58 -11.28
C TRP A 74 -5.35 12.75 -9.93
N PHE A 75 -4.84 13.95 -9.68
CA PHE A 75 -4.21 14.36 -8.43
C PHE A 75 -5.03 15.45 -7.75
N GLY A 76 -5.26 15.33 -6.44
CA GLY A 76 -6.11 16.27 -5.70
C GLY A 76 -7.59 16.04 -6.03
N GLU A 77 -8.37 17.11 -6.08
CA GLU A 77 -9.77 17.06 -6.50
C GLU A 77 -9.88 16.63 -7.98
N HIS A 78 -11.02 16.01 -8.34
CA HIS A 78 -11.28 15.69 -9.73
C HIS A 78 -11.42 16.99 -10.55
N PRO A 79 -10.87 17.09 -11.78
CA PRO A 79 -10.75 18.36 -12.49
C PRO A 79 -12.08 19.05 -12.85
N THR A 80 -13.18 18.30 -12.93
CA THR A 80 -14.48 18.82 -13.39
C THR A 80 -15.70 18.34 -12.61
N ASP A 81 -15.54 17.37 -11.70
CA ASP A 81 -16.67 16.71 -11.04
C ASP A 81 -16.30 16.32 -9.61
N ASN A 82 -16.71 17.16 -8.67
CA ASN A 82 -16.39 17.02 -7.25
C ASN A 82 -17.15 15.87 -6.56
N SER A 83 -17.99 15.13 -7.27
CA SER A 83 -18.59 13.90 -6.74
C SER A 83 -17.59 12.73 -6.69
N PHE A 84 -16.52 12.79 -7.49
CA PHE A 84 -15.46 11.80 -7.45
C PHE A 84 -14.51 12.02 -6.26
N CYS A 85 -13.95 10.93 -5.76
CA CYS A 85 -12.96 10.99 -4.69
C CYS A 85 -11.69 11.75 -5.12
N SER A 86 -11.04 12.39 -4.16
CA SER A 86 -9.72 12.99 -4.42
C SER A 86 -8.68 11.90 -4.72
N HIS A 87 -7.71 12.23 -5.57
CA HIS A 87 -6.54 11.43 -5.95
C HIS A 87 -6.85 10.18 -6.78
N GLY A 88 -7.95 10.18 -7.54
CA GLY A 88 -8.29 9.04 -8.37
C GLY A 88 -8.75 7.82 -7.57
N PHE A 89 -9.09 6.78 -8.31
CA PHE A 89 -9.58 5.52 -7.75
C PHE A 89 -8.50 4.45 -7.63
N ALA A 90 -7.31 4.63 -8.24
CA ALA A 90 -6.28 3.59 -8.26
C ALA A 90 -5.91 3.08 -6.86
N ARG A 91 -5.79 3.98 -5.86
CA ARG A 91 -5.44 3.63 -4.47
C ARG A 91 -6.53 2.91 -3.65
N VAL A 92 -7.71 2.66 -4.21
CA VAL A 92 -8.84 2.05 -3.49
C VAL A 92 -9.40 0.79 -4.14
N ILE A 93 -8.85 0.36 -5.28
CA ILE A 93 -9.29 -0.83 -6.02
C ILE A 93 -8.35 -2.02 -5.83
#